data_AF-A0A7X2HC68-F1
#
_entry.id   AF-A0A7X2HC68-F1
#
_cell.length_a   1.000
_cell.length_b   1.000
_cell.length_c   1.000
_cell.angle_alpha   90.00
_cell.angle_beta   90.00
_cell.angle_gamma   90.00
#
_symmetry.space_group_name_H-M   'P 1'
#
loop_
_entity.id
_entity.type
_entity.pdbx_description
1 polymer ?
#
loop_
_entity_poly.entity_id
_entity_poly.type
_entity_poly.pdbx_seq_one_letter_code
_entity_poly.pdbx_strand_id
1 'polypeptide(L)'
;MYNEEVQIEMKNKHKELLRIHDDWVGVLDGYLLEQPFPQNLLSHVSATFITRFHKSMLALQLLTISGFCDEAYGVLQMMAEYTITLKFIKNYPEERLVQFMDETQKLYGFTPLNMDLGELFLPVGPAPFNADELLIESCHLTATLLCCALEMNTQDNEFNQILKNKIDLLLADVNEFTKGECIC
;
A
#
# COMPACT_ATOMS: atom_id res chain seq x y z
N MET A 1 -3.96 34.23 -9.59
CA MET A 1 -2.53 33.99 -9.31
C MET A 1 -2.43 33.70 -7.83
N TYR A 2 -2.09 32.47 -7.42
CA TYR A 2 -1.99 32.12 -6.00
C TYR A 2 -0.90 32.97 -5.33
N ASN A 3 -1.16 33.45 -4.11
CA ASN A 3 -0.19 34.15 -3.27
C ASN A 3 1.07 33.27 -3.12
N GLU A 4 2.27 33.85 -3.22
CA GLU A 4 3.55 33.13 -3.10
C GLU A 4 3.64 32.35 -1.78
N GLU A 5 3.04 32.88 -0.71
CA GLU A 5 2.93 32.22 0.59
C GLU A 5 2.17 30.90 0.51
N VAL A 6 1.04 30.87 -0.22
CA VAL A 6 0.22 29.68 -0.41
C VAL A 6 0.96 28.61 -1.24
N GLN A 7 1.76 29.03 -2.22
CA GLN A 7 2.58 28.10 -3.00
C GLN A 7 3.70 27.46 -2.17
N ILE A 8 4.31 28.22 -1.25
CA ILE A 8 5.34 27.72 -0.33
C ILE A 8 4.70 26.74 0.65
N GLU A 9 3.54 27.07 1.20
CA GLU A 9 2.78 26.22 2.11
C GLU A 9 2.42 24.87 1.46
N MET A 10 1.85 24.89 0.25
CA MET A 10 1.51 23.66 -0.50
C MET A 10 2.75 22.79 -0.77
N LYS A 11 3.89 23.40 -1.13
CA LYS A 11 5.14 22.65 -1.37
C LYS A 11 5.68 22.02 -0.08
N ASN A 12 5.62 22.74 1.04
CA ASN A 12 6.07 22.21 2.32
C ASN A 12 5.18 21.06 2.78
N LYS A 13 3.86 21.20 2.60
CA LYS A 13 2.87 20.16 2.90
C LYS A 13 3.14 18.89 2.09
N HIS A 14 3.29 19.01 0.77
CA HIS A 14 3.60 17.87 -0.11
C HIS A 14 4.93 17.19 0.26
N LYS A 15 5.96 17.99 0.58
CA LYS A 15 7.26 17.47 1.01
C LYS A 15 7.17 16.67 2.32
N GLU A 16 6.37 17.14 3.27
CA GLU A 16 6.17 16.43 4.54
C GLU A 16 5.43 15.11 4.31
N LEU A 17 4.45 15.08 3.40
CA LEU A 17 3.75 13.85 3.07
C LEU A 17 4.63 12.82 2.38
N LEU A 18 5.53 13.24 1.49
CA LEU A 18 6.55 12.37 0.92
C LEU A 18 7.46 11.78 2.01
N ARG A 19 7.82 12.56 3.03
CA ARG A 19 8.60 12.08 4.18
C ARG A 19 7.84 11.01 4.96
N ILE A 20 6.55 11.24 5.24
CA ILE A 20 5.68 10.25 5.91
C ILE A 20 5.61 8.97 5.06
N HIS A 21 5.44 9.10 3.74
CA HIS A 21 5.42 7.96 2.84
C HIS A 21 6.75 7.18 2.84
N ASP A 22 7.89 7.87 2.87
CA ASP A 22 9.22 7.23 2.99
C ASP A 22 9.35 6.45 4.32
N ASP A 23 8.80 6.99 5.42
CA ASP A 23 8.78 6.28 6.70
C ASP A 23 7.98 4.95 6.60
N TRP A 24 6.87 4.92 5.84
CA TRP A 24 6.10 3.71 5.56
C TRP A 24 6.84 2.70 4.69
N VAL A 25 7.59 3.17 3.68
CA VAL A 25 8.51 2.32 2.88
C VAL A 25 9.52 1.65 3.81
N GLY A 26 10.13 2.42 4.71
CA GLY A 26 11.11 1.90 5.67
C GLY A 26 10.55 0.84 6.62
N VAL A 27 9.28 0.95 7.02
CA VAL A 27 8.60 -0.08 7.82
C VAL A 27 8.41 -1.38 7.03
N LEU A 28 8.05 -1.30 5.74
CA LEU A 28 7.95 -2.47 4.87
C LEU A 28 9.31 -3.13 4.64
N ASP A 29 10.36 -2.36 4.43
CA ASP A 29 11.73 -2.86 4.32
C ASP A 29 12.14 -3.62 5.58
N GLY A 30 11.90 -3.04 6.75
CA GLY A 30 12.14 -3.70 8.04
C GLY A 30 11.38 -5.02 8.16
N TYR A 31 10.09 -5.05 7.81
CA TYR A 31 9.31 -6.28 7.83
C TYR A 31 9.90 -7.35 6.89
N LEU A 32 10.25 -7.00 5.65
CA LEU A 32 10.74 -7.95 4.65
C LEU A 32 12.14 -8.49 4.97
N LEU A 33 12.99 -7.69 5.62
CA LEU A 33 14.37 -8.06 5.94
C LEU A 33 14.53 -8.75 7.29
N GLU A 34 13.76 -8.34 8.29
CA GLU A 34 14.00 -8.74 9.69
C GLU A 34 13.03 -9.83 10.19
N GLN A 35 11.91 -10.09 9.48
CA GLN A 35 10.98 -11.14 9.88
C GLN A 35 11.53 -12.55 9.62
N PRO A 36 11.61 -13.40 10.65
CA PRO A 36 11.73 -14.83 10.43
C PRO A 36 10.41 -15.36 9.86
N PHE A 37 10.36 -15.61 8.55
CA PHE A 37 9.18 -16.22 7.93
C PHE A 37 9.10 -17.71 8.32
N PRO A 38 8.03 -18.16 9.00
CA PRO A 38 7.79 -19.58 9.21
C PRO A 38 7.71 -20.29 7.85
N GLN A 39 8.32 -21.46 7.70
CA GLN A 39 8.25 -22.24 6.47
C GLN A 39 6.90 -22.96 6.32
N ASN A 40 5.83 -22.18 6.25
CA ASN A 40 4.50 -22.65 5.92
C ASN A 40 3.96 -21.88 4.71
N LEU A 41 3.03 -22.49 3.98
CA LEU A 41 2.51 -21.95 2.73
C LEU A 41 1.88 -20.56 2.92
N LEU A 42 1.21 -20.33 4.04
CA LEU A 42 0.55 -19.07 4.34
C LEU A 42 1.54 -17.90 4.49
N SER A 43 2.67 -18.14 5.17
CA SER A 43 3.76 -17.19 5.31
C SER A 43 4.41 -16.86 3.96
N HIS A 44 4.58 -17.85 3.08
CA HIS A 44 5.11 -17.62 1.73
C HIS A 44 4.18 -16.78 0.86
N VAL A 45 2.87 -17.05 0.94
CA VAL A 45 1.85 -16.26 0.24
C VAL A 45 1.84 -14.83 0.77
N SER A 46 1.84 -14.65 2.09
CA SER A 46 1.94 -13.34 2.73
C SER A 46 3.17 -12.57 2.28
N ALA A 47 4.37 -13.18 2.33
CA ALA A 47 5.61 -12.57 1.87
C ALA A 47 5.55 -12.17 0.38
N THR A 48 4.90 -12.97 -0.46
CA THR A 48 4.73 -12.68 -1.89
C THR A 48 3.88 -11.43 -2.12
N PHE A 49 2.75 -11.32 -1.42
CA PHE A 49 1.89 -10.13 -1.51
C PHE A 49 2.58 -8.88 -0.97
N ILE A 50 3.27 -8.97 0.17
CA ILE A 50 3.99 -7.84 0.76
C ILE A 50 5.14 -7.37 -0.14
N THR A 51 5.86 -8.30 -0.77
CA THR A 51 6.92 -7.95 -1.74
C THR A 51 6.35 -7.22 -2.96
N ARG A 52 5.22 -7.68 -3.50
CA ARG A 52 4.56 -7.01 -4.64
C ARG A 52 4.00 -5.65 -4.24
N PHE A 53 3.42 -5.55 -3.06
CA PHE A 53 2.90 -4.32 -2.51
C PHE A 53 4.03 -3.29 -2.30
N HIS A 54 5.16 -3.69 -1.74
CA HIS A 54 6.32 -2.83 -1.56
C HIS A 54 6.83 -2.24 -2.89
N LYS A 55 6.97 -3.08 -3.92
CA LYS A 55 7.32 -2.61 -5.28
C LYS A 55 6.31 -1.60 -5.83
N SER A 56 5.02 -1.81 -5.55
CA SER A 56 3.95 -0.93 -5.99
C SER A 56 4.00 0.41 -5.25
N MET A 57 4.33 0.40 -3.96
CA MET A 57 4.52 1.62 -3.17
C MET A 57 5.67 2.48 -3.72
N LEU A 58 6.81 1.87 -4.08
CA LEU A 58 7.92 2.58 -4.72
C LEU A 58 7.53 3.14 -6.09
N ALA A 59 6.78 2.36 -6.88
CA ALA A 59 6.28 2.81 -8.18
C ALA A 59 5.31 3.98 -8.04
N LEU A 60 4.41 3.93 -7.05
CA LEU A 60 3.47 5.01 -6.74
C LEU A 60 4.22 6.31 -6.47
N GLN A 61 5.22 6.28 -5.59
CA GLN A 61 6.03 7.46 -5.26
C GLN A 61 6.74 8.06 -6.49
N LEU A 62 7.32 7.22 -7.35
CA LEU A 62 7.98 7.69 -8.56
C LEU A 62 6.99 8.38 -9.51
N LEU A 63 5.79 7.80 -9.67
CA LEU A 63 4.75 8.33 -10.53
C LEU A 63 4.17 9.64 -9.98
N THR A 64 3.91 9.72 -8.67
CA THR A 64 3.39 10.93 -8.03
C THR A 64 4.38 12.09 -8.11
N ILE A 65 5.66 11.87 -7.81
CA ILE A 65 6.72 12.90 -7.93
C ILE A 65 6.89 13.36 -9.38
N SER A 66 6.69 12.44 -10.34
CA SER A 66 6.80 12.74 -11.77
C SER A 66 5.54 13.38 -12.37
N GLY A 67 4.45 13.49 -11.61
CA GLY A 67 3.18 14.07 -12.05
C GLY A 67 2.26 13.12 -12.85
N PHE A 68 2.58 11.83 -12.89
CA PHE A 68 1.77 10.79 -13.57
C PHE A 68 0.67 10.27 -12.64
N CYS A 69 -0.32 11.13 -12.34
CA CYS A 69 -1.34 10.83 -11.32
C CYS A 69 -2.31 9.71 -11.73
N ASP A 70 -2.62 9.56 -13.02
CA ASP A 70 -3.53 8.52 -13.50
C ASP A 70 -2.86 7.13 -13.40
N GLU A 71 -1.60 7.03 -13.80
CA GLU A 71 -0.79 5.82 -13.63
C GLU A 71 -0.57 5.50 -12.15
N ALA A 72 -0.30 6.52 -11.32
CA ALA A 72 -0.19 6.37 -9.87
C ALA A 72 -1.50 5.82 -9.27
N TYR A 73 -2.66 6.31 -9.72
CA TYR A 73 -3.95 5.79 -9.29
C TYR A 73 -4.14 4.31 -9.67
N GLY A 74 -3.74 3.91 -10.88
CA GLY A 74 -3.74 2.49 -11.28
C GLY A 74 -2.84 1.62 -10.37
N VAL A 75 -1.70 2.15 -9.93
CA VAL A 75 -0.84 1.49 -8.94
C VAL A 75 -1.52 1.36 -7.58
N LEU A 76 -2.19 2.42 -7.11
CA LEU A 76 -2.94 2.41 -5.85
C LEU A 76 -4.06 1.35 -5.88
N GLN A 77 -4.75 1.19 -7.01
CA GLN A 77 -5.76 0.13 -7.19
C GLN A 77 -5.15 -1.26 -7.04
N MET A 78 -4.00 -1.54 -7.66
CA MET A 78 -3.29 -2.81 -7.47
C MET A 78 -2.89 -3.04 -6.00
N MET A 79 -2.46 -1.99 -5.30
CA MET A 79 -2.16 -2.06 -3.87
C MET A 79 -3.40 -2.47 -3.06
N ALA A 80 -4.56 -1.88 -3.36
CA ALA A 80 -5.82 -2.25 -2.72
C ALA A 80 -6.21 -3.72 -2.98
N GLU A 81 -6.05 -4.19 -4.22
CA GLU A 81 -6.30 -5.59 -4.57
C GLU A 81 -5.41 -6.57 -3.78
N TYR A 82 -4.12 -6.26 -3.62
CA TYR A 82 -3.22 -7.07 -2.79
C TYR A 82 -3.68 -7.10 -1.33
N THR A 83 -4.06 -5.96 -0.76
CA THR A 83 -4.55 -5.88 0.62
C THR A 83 -5.83 -6.67 0.83
N ILE A 84 -6.81 -6.52 -0.07
CA ILE A 84 -8.08 -7.26 -0.01
C ILE A 84 -7.82 -8.76 -0.13
N THR A 85 -6.98 -9.16 -1.08
CA THR A 85 -6.66 -10.57 -1.32
C THR A 85 -5.98 -11.19 -0.11
N LEU A 86 -4.97 -10.53 0.46
CA LEU A 86 -4.28 -11.04 1.66
C LEU A 86 -5.22 -11.15 2.85
N LYS A 87 -6.07 -10.13 3.07
CA LYS A 87 -7.10 -10.15 4.13
C LYS A 87 -8.11 -11.28 3.94
N PHE A 88 -8.48 -11.57 2.69
CA PHE A 88 -9.38 -12.68 2.39
C PHE A 88 -8.73 -14.05 2.64
N ILE A 89 -7.47 -14.24 2.21
CA ILE A 89 -6.70 -15.46 2.47
C ILE A 89 -6.52 -15.70 3.97
N LYS A 90 -6.26 -14.63 4.74
CA LYS A 90 -6.19 -14.69 6.21
C LYS A 90 -7.47 -15.24 6.82
N ASN A 91 -8.63 -14.82 6.33
CA ASN A 91 -9.93 -15.23 6.86
C ASN A 91 -10.36 -16.63 6.39
N TYR A 92 -9.95 -17.06 5.20
CA TYR A 92 -10.34 -18.33 4.57
C TYR A 92 -9.14 -19.06 3.93
N PRO A 93 -8.19 -19.57 4.73
CA PRO A 93 -6.92 -20.08 4.21
C PRO A 93 -7.07 -21.37 3.37
N GLU A 94 -7.97 -22.29 3.75
CA GLU A 94 -8.09 -23.59 3.09
C GLU A 94 -8.68 -23.52 1.67
N GLU A 95 -9.65 -22.63 1.43
CA GLU A 95 -10.36 -22.51 0.15
C GLU A 95 -9.54 -21.82 -0.94
N ARG A 96 -8.63 -20.91 -0.54
CA ARG A 96 -7.94 -19.99 -1.47
C ARG A 96 -6.46 -20.27 -1.67
N LEU A 97 -5.80 -20.97 -0.75
CA LEU A 97 -4.43 -21.44 -1.01
C LEU A 97 -4.37 -22.33 -2.26
N VAL A 98 -5.41 -23.15 -2.49
CA VAL A 98 -5.55 -23.99 -3.68
C VAL A 98 -5.73 -23.14 -4.94
N GLN A 99 -6.59 -22.11 -4.91
CA GLN A 99 -6.79 -21.21 -6.06
C GLN A 99 -5.52 -20.38 -6.36
N PHE A 100 -4.81 -19.90 -5.33
CA PHE A 100 -3.55 -19.19 -5.51
C PHE A 100 -2.45 -20.10 -6.11
N MET A 101 -2.38 -21.36 -5.69
CA MET A 101 -1.46 -22.35 -6.27
C MET A 101 -1.81 -22.65 -7.74
N ASP A 102 -3.09 -22.79 -8.07
CA ASP A 102 -3.56 -23.04 -9.44
C ASP A 102 -3.32 -21.83 -10.38
N GLU A 103 -3.43 -20.61 -9.85
CA GLU A 103 -3.14 -19.38 -10.60
C GLU A 103 -1.64 -19.15 -10.76
N THR A 104 -0.84 -19.35 -9.69
CA THR A 104 0.62 -19.22 -9.76
C THR A 104 1.29 -20.24 -10.69
N GLN A 105 0.75 -21.46 -10.81
CA GLN A 105 1.20 -22.44 -11.82
C GLN A 105 0.93 -22.01 -13.26
N LYS A 106 -0.10 -21.19 -13.50
CA LYS A 106 -0.38 -20.60 -14.82
C LYS A 106 0.46 -19.35 -15.10
N LEU A 107 1.16 -18.80 -14.11
CA LEU A 107 1.69 -17.43 -14.08
C LEU A 107 3.19 -17.26 -14.46
N TYR A 108 3.73 -18.09 -15.34
CA TYR A 108 4.80 -17.62 -16.23
C TYR A 108 4.28 -16.70 -17.36
N GLY A 109 2.97 -16.44 -17.38
CA GLY A 109 2.35 -15.31 -18.06
C GLY A 109 1.48 -14.56 -17.07
N PHE A 110 1.82 -13.31 -16.79
CA PHE A 110 1.00 -12.40 -16.01
C PHE A 110 -0.33 -12.21 -16.73
N THR A 111 -1.40 -12.86 -16.27
CA THR A 111 -2.75 -12.35 -16.48
C THR A 111 -3.15 -11.68 -15.17
N PRO A 112 -3.45 -10.37 -15.16
CA PRO A 112 -4.33 -9.80 -14.14
C PRO A 112 -5.52 -10.73 -14.01
N LEU A 113 -6.12 -10.84 -12.82
CA LEU A 113 -7.45 -11.44 -12.70
C LEU A 113 -8.29 -10.80 -13.80
N ASN A 114 -8.71 -11.59 -14.80
CA ASN A 114 -9.64 -11.20 -15.85
C ASN A 114 -10.99 -11.02 -15.16
N MET A 115 -11.11 -10.00 -14.31
CA MET A 115 -12.33 -9.22 -14.29
C MET A 115 -12.37 -8.54 -15.65
N ASP A 116 -13.39 -8.89 -16.41
CA ASP A 116 -13.76 -8.22 -17.65
C ASP A 116 -14.00 -6.73 -17.33
N LEU A 117 -12.91 -5.97 -17.32
CA LEU A 117 -12.86 -4.51 -17.15
C LEU A 117 -13.09 -3.81 -18.49
N GLY A 118 -13.51 -4.54 -19.53
CA GLY A 118 -13.79 -4.04 -20.88
C GLY A 118 -14.87 -2.97 -20.96
N GLU A 119 -15.58 -2.69 -19.86
CA GLU A 119 -16.57 -1.60 -19.77
C GLU A 119 -16.21 -0.48 -18.79
N LEU A 120 -15.07 -0.54 -18.08
CA LEU A 120 -14.59 0.60 -17.27
C LEU A 120 -13.66 1.50 -18.10
N PHE A 121 -14.15 1.96 -19.25
CA PHE A 121 -13.71 3.26 -19.76
C PHE A 121 -14.22 4.33 -18.78
N LEU A 122 -13.43 4.64 -17.75
CA LEU A 122 -13.59 5.88 -17.00
C LEU A 122 -12.89 7.01 -17.77
N PRO A 123 -13.50 8.20 -17.79
CA PRO A 123 -13.29 9.18 -18.87
C PRO A 123 -11.89 9.77 -18.81
N VAL A 124 -11.25 9.82 -19.98
CA VAL A 124 -10.06 10.65 -20.23
C VAL A 124 -10.50 12.12 -20.13
N GLY A 125 -10.39 12.68 -18.93
CA GLY A 125 -10.69 14.07 -18.58
C GLY A 125 -9.56 14.63 -17.71
N PRO A 126 -9.47 15.97 -17.54
CA PRO A 126 -8.32 16.59 -16.86
C PRO A 126 -8.23 16.11 -15.40
N ALA A 127 -7.02 15.71 -14.99
CA ALA A 127 -6.66 15.00 -13.75
C ALA A 127 -7.51 15.34 -12.51
N PRO A 128 -8.23 14.37 -11.90
CA PRO A 128 -9.01 14.62 -10.70
C PRO A 128 -8.32 14.21 -9.39
N PHE A 129 -7.15 13.57 -9.41
CA PHE A 129 -6.52 13.05 -8.19
C PHE A 129 -5.39 13.96 -7.70
N ASN A 130 -5.49 14.39 -6.44
CA ASN A 130 -4.41 15.07 -5.75
C ASN A 130 -3.31 14.04 -5.41
N ALA A 131 -2.06 14.31 -5.78
CA ALA A 131 -0.92 13.46 -5.43
C ALA A 131 -0.85 13.19 -3.91
N ASP A 132 -1.30 14.15 -3.10
CA ASP A 132 -1.37 14.00 -1.65
C ASP A 132 -2.38 12.93 -1.22
N GLU A 133 -3.57 12.89 -1.83
CA GLU A 133 -4.58 11.87 -1.52
C GLU A 133 -4.07 10.46 -1.85
N LEU A 134 -3.39 10.31 -2.99
CA LEU A 134 -2.81 9.02 -3.39
C LEU A 134 -1.76 8.52 -2.39
N LEU A 135 -0.92 9.42 -1.86
CA LEU A 135 0.08 9.08 -0.84
C LEU A 135 -0.55 8.73 0.51
N ILE A 136 -1.60 9.45 0.92
CA ILE A 136 -2.33 9.18 2.17
C ILE A 136 -3.01 7.79 2.11
N GLU A 137 -3.71 7.50 1.02
CA GLU A 137 -4.39 6.22 0.84
C GLU A 137 -3.40 5.05 0.78
N SER A 138 -2.23 5.23 0.17
CA SER A 138 -1.20 4.20 0.14
C SER A 138 -0.68 3.88 1.55
N CYS A 139 -0.54 4.88 2.43
CA CYS A 139 -0.15 4.69 3.83
C CYS A 139 -1.21 3.87 4.60
N HIS A 140 -2.50 4.15 4.42
CA HIS A 140 -3.59 3.39 5.05
C HIS A 140 -3.66 1.93 4.55
N LEU A 141 -3.47 1.72 3.25
CA LEU A 141 -3.39 0.38 2.68
C LEU A 141 -2.21 -0.41 3.23
N THR A 142 -1.07 0.26 3.42
CA THR A 142 0.15 -0.33 4.00
C THR A 142 -0.08 -0.81 5.42
N ALA A 143 -0.68 0.05 6.25
CA ALA A 143 -1.02 -0.30 7.62
C ALA A 143 -1.93 -1.54 7.67
N THR A 144 -2.97 -1.56 6.83
CA THR A 144 -3.91 -2.67 6.75
C THR A 144 -3.23 -3.97 6.33
N LEU A 145 -2.38 -3.91 5.31
CA LEU A 145 -1.63 -5.07 4.80
C LEU A 145 -0.67 -5.62 5.87
N LEU A 146 0.11 -4.75 6.52
CA LEU A 146 1.07 -5.15 7.55
C LEU A 146 0.37 -5.74 8.78
N CYS A 147 -0.74 -5.16 9.22
CA CYS A 147 -1.54 -5.74 10.30
C CYS A 147 -2.04 -7.14 9.92
N CYS A 148 -2.55 -7.33 8.69
CA CYS A 148 -2.95 -8.65 8.23
C CYS A 148 -1.77 -9.63 8.24
N ALA A 149 -0.62 -9.23 7.73
CA ALA A 149 0.59 -10.04 7.67
C ALA A 149 1.13 -10.44 9.05
N LEU A 150 1.10 -9.51 10.00
CA LEU A 150 1.52 -9.75 11.39
C LEU A 150 0.58 -10.71 12.11
N GLU A 151 -0.73 -10.60 11.90
CA GLU A 151 -1.70 -11.52 12.49
C GLU A 151 -1.61 -12.94 11.89
N MET A 152 -1.15 -13.07 10.65
CA MET A 152 -0.88 -14.36 10.01
C MET A 152 0.42 -15.01 10.50
N ASN A 153 1.36 -14.22 11.04
CA ASN A 153 2.58 -14.74 11.64
C ASN A 153 2.36 -14.95 13.15
N THR A 154 2.05 -16.18 13.55
CA THR A 154 1.74 -16.53 14.95
C THR A 154 2.94 -16.49 15.90
N GLN A 155 4.15 -16.19 15.41
CA GLN A 155 5.32 -16.00 16.25
C GLN A 155 5.30 -14.59 16.86
N ASP A 156 4.64 -14.42 18.01
CA ASP A 156 4.72 -13.18 18.77
C ASP A 156 6.15 -13.01 19.29
N ASN A 157 6.91 -12.13 18.64
CA ASN A 157 8.28 -11.80 18.98
C ASN A 157 8.41 -10.30 19.25
N GLU A 158 9.49 -9.91 19.92
CA GLU A 158 9.77 -8.52 20.28
C GLU A 158 9.71 -7.59 19.05
N PHE A 159 10.16 -8.09 17.90
CA PHE A 159 10.10 -7.37 16.63
C PHE A 159 8.66 -7.06 16.19
N ASN A 160 7.72 -7.99 16.31
CA ASN A 160 6.30 -7.75 15.99
C ASN A 160 5.70 -6.62 16.83
N GLN A 161 6.06 -6.55 18.11
CA GLN A 161 5.59 -5.50 19.01
C GLN A 161 6.20 -4.14 18.65
N ILE A 162 7.50 -4.11 18.34
CA ILE A 162 8.17 -2.90 17.82
C ILE A 162 7.49 -2.43 16.54
N LEU A 163 7.19 -3.35 15.61
CA LEU A 163 6.58 -2.99 14.34
C LEU A 163 5.15 -2.49 14.49
N LYS A 164 4.33 -3.11 15.34
CA LYS A 164 2.97 -2.63 15.67
C LYS A 164 3.00 -1.21 16.24
N ASN A 165 3.89 -0.96 17.20
CA ASN A 165 4.04 0.38 17.77
C ASN A 165 4.44 1.41 16.71
N LYS A 166 5.34 1.05 15.79
CA LYS A 166 5.72 1.93 14.66
C LYS A 166 4.53 2.20 13.71
N ILE A 167 3.76 1.17 13.38
CA ILE A 167 2.55 1.29 12.54
C ILE A 167 1.54 2.23 13.19
N ASP A 168 1.30 2.09 14.50
CA ASP A 168 0.34 2.92 15.24
C ASP A 168 0.78 4.40 15.28
N LEU A 169 2.08 4.66 15.47
CA LEU A 169 2.65 6.01 15.43
C LEU A 169 2.51 6.63 14.04
N LEU A 170 2.90 5.93 12.98
CA LEU A 170 2.78 6.45 11.61
C LEU A 170 1.33 6.64 11.18
N LEU A 171 0.41 5.79 11.64
CA LEU A 171 -1.03 6.01 11.43
C LEU A 171 -1.52 7.28 12.14
N ALA A 172 -1.01 7.57 13.34
CA ALA A 172 -1.36 8.82 14.03
C ALA A 172 -0.89 10.03 13.23
N ASP A 173 0.34 9.99 12.69
CA ASP A 173 0.91 11.08 11.87
C ASP A 173 0.07 11.32 10.60
N VAL A 174 -0.30 10.26 9.87
CA VAL A 174 -1.17 10.35 8.67
C VAL A 174 -2.55 10.91 9.02
N ASN A 175 -3.13 10.46 10.16
CA ASN A 175 -4.43 10.94 10.62
C ASN A 175 -4.41 12.39 11.13
N GLU A 176 -3.28 12.86 11.66
CA GLU A 176 -3.11 14.27 12.03
C GLU A 176 -3.00 15.16 10.80
N PHE A 177 -2.24 14.70 9.79
CA PHE A 177 -2.07 15.39 8.52
C PHE A 177 -3.40 15.59 7.77
N THR A 178 -4.26 14.58 7.78
CA THR A 178 -5.62 14.64 7.18
C THR A 178 -6.59 15.52 7.98
N LYS A 179 -6.49 15.56 9.32
CA LYS A 179 -7.32 16.42 10.17
C LYS A 179 -6.98 17.91 10.07
N GLY A 180 -5.72 18.23 9.72
CA GLY A 180 -5.27 19.60 9.46
C GLY A 180 -5.98 20.30 8.29
N GLU A 181 -6.76 19.57 7.49
CA GLU A 181 -7.54 20.12 6.36
C GLU A 181 -8.89 20.75 6.76
N CYS A 182 -9.28 20.67 8.04
CA CYS A 182 -10.49 21.32 8.58
C CYS A 182 -10.18 22.73 9.15
N ILE A 183 -9.66 23.64 8.33
CA ILE A 183 -9.75 25.08 8.61
C ILE A 183 -10.20 25.77 7.31
N CYS A 184 -11.52 25.85 7.14
CA CYS A 184 -12.17 26.84 6.28
C CYS A 184 -12.50 28.09 7.10
#